data_AF-A0A8E1UPJ2-F1
#
_entry.id   AF-A0A8E1UPJ2-F1
#
_cell.length_a   1.000
_cell.length_b   1.000
_cell.length_c   1.000
_cell.angle_alpha   90.00
_cell.angle_beta   90.00
_cell.angle_gamma   90.00
#
_symmetry.space_group_name_H-M   'P 1'
#
loop_
_entity.id
_entity.type
_entity.pdbx_description
1 polymer ?
#
loop_
_entity_poly.entity_id
_entity_poly.type
_entity_poly.pdbx_seq_one_letter_code
_entity_poly.pdbx_strand_id
1 'polypeptide(L)'
;MDKDEISRLKELFKDYRPLSNWENTLNNNEYLICLLVRLDFVPAEICILTDLSSSNISNIRKRLLEKMTGREGSPKDFDKYIKSL
;
A
#
# COMPACT_ATOMS: atom_id res chain seq x y z
N MET A 1 -0.80 2.72 13.66
CA MET A 1 0.33 3.67 13.57
C MET A 1 -0.18 5.07 13.83
N ASP A 2 0.62 5.88 14.51
CA ASP A 2 0.31 7.29 14.67
C ASP A 2 0.72 8.14 13.45
N LYS A 3 0.39 9.43 13.47
CA LYS A 3 0.66 10.35 12.35
C LYS A 3 2.16 10.59 12.14
N ASP A 4 2.95 10.58 13.21
CA ASP A 4 4.38 10.84 13.13
C ASP A 4 5.11 9.65 12.51
N GLU A 5 4.72 8.43 12.89
CA GLU A 5 5.19 7.19 12.28
C GLU A 5 4.88 7.13 10.78
N ILE A 6 3.64 7.49 10.39
CA ILE A 6 3.24 7.55 8.98
C ILE A 6 4.07 8.58 8.22
N SER A 7 4.29 9.76 8.81
CA SER A 7 5.07 10.83 8.17
C SER A 7 6.53 10.43 7.96
N ARG A 8 7.15 9.78 8.96
CA ARG A 8 8.51 9.23 8.84
C ARG A 8 8.59 8.15 7.78
N LEU A 9 7.60 7.25 7.71
CA LEU A 9 7.55 6.22 6.68
C LEU A 9 7.46 6.82 5.28
N LYS A 10 6.61 7.84 5.07
CA LYS A 10 6.54 8.55 3.79
C LYS A 10 7.86 9.21 3.43
N GLU A 11 8.51 9.85 4.40
CA GLU A 11 9.82 10.49 4.21
C GLU A 11 10.90 9.50 3.77
N LEU A 12 10.90 8.26 4.30
CA LEU A 12 11.82 7.21 3.85
C LEU A 12 11.65 6.83 2.37
N PHE A 13 10.44 7.00 1.83
CA PHE A 13 10.10 6.64 0.45
C PHE A 13 10.02 7.84 -0.51
N LYS A 14 10.31 9.07 -0.06
CA LYS A 14 10.14 10.29 -0.87
C LYS A 14 10.85 10.24 -2.23
N ASP A 15 12.06 9.67 -2.25
CA ASP A 15 12.91 9.59 -3.45
C ASP A 15 12.73 8.26 -4.21
N TYR A 16 11.92 7.34 -3.68
CA TYR A 16 11.61 6.06 -4.30
C TYR A 16 10.50 6.23 -5.36
N ARG A 17 10.93 6.68 -6.54
CA ARG A 17 10.07 7.03 -7.68
C ARG A 17 8.96 6.01 -8.02
N PRO A 18 9.15 4.69 -7.94
CA PRO A 18 8.09 3.74 -8.26
C PRO A 18 6.82 3.92 -7.42
N LEU A 19 6.94 4.38 -6.17
CA LEU A 19 5.80 4.64 -5.30
C LEU A 19 5.56 6.13 -5.04
N SER A 20 6.59 6.98 -4.96
CA SER A 20 6.39 8.40 -4.64
C SER A 20 5.55 9.15 -5.68
N ASN A 21 5.56 8.72 -6.94
CA ASN A 21 4.67 9.25 -7.99
C ASN A 21 3.17 9.07 -7.67
N TRP A 22 2.83 8.11 -6.80
CA TRP A 22 1.45 7.79 -6.45
C TRP A 22 0.95 8.52 -5.20
N GLU A 23 1.82 9.19 -4.44
CA GLU A 23 1.46 9.80 -3.15
C GLU A 23 0.33 10.83 -3.26
N ASN A 24 0.34 11.63 -4.33
CA ASN A 24 -0.69 12.64 -4.57
C ASN A 24 -1.95 12.11 -5.28
N THR A 25 -1.92 10.85 -5.74
CA THR A 25 -3.04 10.21 -6.48
C THR A 25 -3.81 9.24 -5.59
N LEU A 26 -3.12 8.58 -4.66
CA LEU A 26 -3.69 7.65 -3.71
C LEU A 26 -4.12 8.40 -2.45
N ASN A 27 -5.20 7.93 -1.81
CA ASN A 27 -5.51 8.41 -0.47
C ASN A 27 -4.48 7.90 0.55
N ASN A 28 -4.48 8.47 1.76
CA ASN A 28 -3.49 8.13 2.79
C ASN A 28 -3.42 6.63 3.11
N ASN A 29 -4.57 5.94 3.22
CA ASN A 29 -4.59 4.51 3.53
C ASN A 29 -4.12 3.67 2.33
N GLU A 30 -4.56 4.02 1.13
CA GLU A 30 -4.11 3.39 -0.12
C GLU A 30 -2.59 3.46 -0.25
N TYR A 31 -2.02 4.65 -0.09
CA TYR A 31 -0.58 4.86 -0.19
C TYR A 31 0.17 4.13 0.93
N LEU A 32 -0.31 4.22 2.17
CA LEU A 32 0.28 3.51 3.30
C LEU A 32 0.32 1.99 3.07
N ILE A 33 -0.74 1.40 2.53
CA ILE A 33 -0.77 -0.04 2.19
C ILE A 33 0.29 -0.39 1.15
N CYS A 34 0.50 0.44 0.12
CA CYS A 34 1.59 0.21 -0.85
C CYS A 34 2.96 0.17 -0.16
N LEU A 35 3.23 1.12 0.74
CA LEU A 35 4.51 1.19 1.47
C LEU A 35 4.70 -0.03 2.37
N LEU A 36 3.67 -0.42 3.13
CA LEU A 36 3.74 -1.58 4.03
C LEU A 36 3.95 -2.89 3.27
N VAL A 37 3.26 -3.09 2.14
CA VAL A 37 3.48 -4.27 1.28
C VAL A 37 4.90 -4.28 0.70
N ARG A 38 5.43 -3.11 0.32
CA ARG A 38 6.80 -2.99 -0.20
C ARG A 38 7.87 -3.34 0.83
N LEU A 39 7.55 -3.14 2.11
CA LEU A 39 8.34 -3.51 3.28
C LEU A 39 8.07 -4.94 3.78
N ASP A 40 7.40 -5.77 2.98
CA ASP A 40 7.10 -7.18 3.26
C ASP A 40 6.17 -7.45 4.47
N PHE A 41 5.45 -6.45 4.97
CA PHE A 41 4.43 -6.68 6.00
C PHE A 41 3.31 -7.58 5.48
N VAL A 42 2.91 -8.57 6.29
CA VAL A 42 1.84 -9.50 5.93
C VAL A 42 0.46 -8.85 6.15
N PRO A 43 -0.61 -9.34 5.50
CA PRO A 43 -1.93 -8.71 5.57
C PRO A 43 -2.47 -8.54 6.99
N ALA A 44 -2.15 -9.46 7.90
CA ALA A 44 -2.55 -9.37 9.30
C ALA A 44 -1.88 -8.18 10.02
N GLU A 45 -0.60 -7.94 9.77
CA GLU A 45 0.14 -6.80 10.34
C GLU A 45 -0.38 -5.49 9.75
N ILE A 46 -0.66 -5.46 8.44
CA ILE A 46 -1.25 -4.28 7.79
C ILE A 46 -2.61 -3.94 8.41
N CYS A 47 -3.45 -4.93 8.73
CA CYS A 47 -4.72 -4.69 9.44
C CYS A 47 -4.48 -3.98 10.78
N ILE A 48 -3.50 -4.45 11.57
CA ILE A 48 -3.14 -3.86 12.86
C ILE A 48 -2.60 -2.44 12.70
N LEU A 49 -1.70 -2.23 11.74
CA LEU A 49 -1.02 -0.94 11.56
C LEU A 49 -1.95 0.15 11.01
N THR A 50 -2.94 -0.24 10.21
CA THR A 50 -3.92 0.66 9.57
C THR A 50 -5.25 0.78 10.31
N ASP A 51 -5.50 -0.07 11.31
CA ASP A 51 -6.80 -0.24 11.99
C ASP A 51 -7.95 -0.52 11.00
N LEU A 52 -7.67 -1.30 9.96
CA LEU A 52 -8.64 -1.70 8.95
C LEU A 52 -8.93 -3.20 9.03
N SER A 53 -10.18 -3.58 8.71
CA SER A 53 -10.55 -4.99 8.65
C SER A 53 -9.85 -5.72 7.50
N SER A 54 -9.67 -7.04 7.65
CA SER A 54 -9.05 -7.87 6.62
C SER A 54 -9.81 -7.89 5.29
N SER A 55 -11.15 -7.76 5.34
CA SER A 55 -11.97 -7.61 4.13
C SER A 55 -11.73 -6.27 3.44
N ASN A 56 -11.58 -5.18 4.20
CA ASN A 56 -11.26 -3.87 3.65
C ASN A 56 -9.86 -3.85 3.01
N ILE A 57 -8.84 -4.38 3.71
CA ILE A 57 -7.48 -4.52 3.16
C ILE A 57 -7.47 -5.32 1.86
N SER A 58 -8.20 -6.45 1.82
CA SER A 58 -8.30 -7.27 0.60
C SER A 58 -8.92 -6.50 -0.56
N ASN A 59 -10.01 -5.76 -0.30
CA ASN A 59 -10.69 -4.96 -1.32
C ASN A 59 -9.82 -3.79 -1.82
N ILE A 60 -9.14 -3.09 -0.92
CA ILE A 60 -8.23 -1.99 -1.28
C ILE A 60 -7.11 -2.51 -2.17
N ARG A 61 -6.44 -3.62 -1.80
CA ARG A 61 -5.37 -4.23 -2.61
C ARG A 61 -5.84 -4.60 -4.02
N LYS A 62 -7.03 -5.19 -4.14
CA LYS A 62 -7.62 -5.50 -5.46
C LYS A 62 -7.82 -4.23 -6.30
N ARG A 63 -8.42 -3.19 -5.71
CA ARG A 63 -8.66 -1.90 -6.39
C ARG A 63 -7.36 -1.17 -6.75
N LEU A 64 -6.35 -1.26 -5.90
CA LEU A 64 -5.04 -0.66 -6.15
C LEU A 64 -4.31 -1.32 -7.32
N LEU A 65 -4.38 -2.64 -7.45
CA LEU A 65 -3.82 -3.33 -8.61
C LEU A 65 -4.43 -2.80 -9.91
N GLU A 66 -5.76 -2.70 -9.94
CA GLU A 66 -6.48 -2.18 -11.11
C GLU A 66 -6.13 -0.71 -11.36
N LYS A 67 -6.13 0.14 -10.33
CA LYS A 67 -5.79 1.56 -10.44
C LYS A 67 -4.36 1.79 -10.95
N MET A 68 -3.40 0.98 -10.51
CA MET A 68 -1.97 1.19 -10.82
C MET A 68 -1.53 0.51 -12.13
N THR A 69 -2.20 -0.56 -12.54
CA THR A 69 -1.78 -1.39 -13.69
C THR A 69 -2.80 -1.45 -14.83
N GLY A 70 -4.03 -1.00 -14.59
CA GLY A 70 -5.16 -1.16 -15.51
C GLY A 70 -5.65 -2.61 -15.65
N ARG A 71 -5.20 -3.53 -14.78
CA ARG A 71 -5.54 -4.96 -14.85
C ARG A 71 -6.29 -5.41 -13.61
N GLU A 72 -7.37 -6.16 -13.82
CA GLU A 72 -8.01 -6.89 -12.74
C GLU A 72 -7.12 -8.04 -12.23
N GLY A 73 -7.26 -8.37 -10.95
CA GLY A 73 -6.55 -9.50 -10.37
C GLY A 73 -6.92 -9.75 -8.92
N SER A 74 -6.15 -10.61 -8.26
CA SER A 74 -6.34 -10.90 -6.83
C SER A 74 -5.56 -9.92 -5.95
N PRO A 75 -5.91 -9.80 -4.65
CA PRO A 75 -5.07 -9.07 -3.70
C PRO A 75 -3.63 -9.58 -3.67
N LYS A 76 -3.38 -10.89 -3.90
CA LYS A 76 -2.02 -11.44 -3.93
C LYS A 76 -1.22 -10.94 -5.15
N ASP A 77 -1.89 -10.65 -6.25
CA ASP A 77 -1.24 -10.12 -7.45
C ASP A 77 -0.82 -8.66 -7.25
N PHE A 78 -1.59 -7.89 -6.47
CA PHE A 78 -1.14 -6.58 -5.96
C PHE A 78 0.18 -6.70 -5.19
N ASP A 79 0.29 -7.65 -4.26
CA ASP A 79 1.52 -7.78 -3.47
C ASP A 79 2.72 -8.13 -4.34
N LYS A 80 2.55 -9.05 -5.29
CA LYS A 80 3.60 -9.38 -6.26
C LYS A 80 4.01 -8.17 -7.09
N TYR A 81 3.04 -7.39 -7.54
CA TYR A 81 3.28 -6.18 -8.31
C TYR A 81 4.09 -5.16 -7.50
N ILE A 82 3.64 -4.80 -6.30
CA ILE A 82 4.34 -3.84 -5.44
C ILE A 82 5.75 -4.31 -5.10
N LYS A 83 5.95 -5.60 -4.82
CA LYS A 83 7.28 -6.17 -4.54
C LYS A 83 8.21 -6.19 -5.75
N SER A 84 7.66 -6.11 -6.97
CA SER A 84 8.44 -6.05 -8.22
C SER A 84 8.87 -4.63 -8.61
N LEU A 85 8.33 -3.61 -7.95
CA LEU A 85 8.75 -2.21 -8.09
C LEU A 85 10.10 -1.98 -7.41
#